data_AF-A0A1Y1L518-F1
#
_entry.id   AF-A0A1Y1L518-F1
#
_cell.length_a   1.000
_cell.length_b   1.000
_cell.length_c   1.000
_cell.angle_alpha   90.00
_cell.angle_beta   90.00
_cell.angle_gamma   90.00
#
_symmetry.space_group_name_H-M   'P 1'
#
loop_
_entity.id
_entity.type
_entity.pdbx_description
1 polymer ?
#
loop_
_entity_poly.entity_id
_entity_poly.type
_entity_poly.pdbx_seq_one_letter_code
_entity_poly.pdbx_strand_id
1 'polypeptide(L)'
;RSEIKSLSAKLSASRAAEACAKNPGSALKPGVMGHKSAPSEVVLAAQAKEDLYGDLTGLIVRGMKRGDGGSVFDCIQTGRNGTLHFKLSLDAGDASDSYDDVQFTYRPQLDTDRDGDLIRMLPDYLVEEITFPRTQASKFYSRVIKSLTERLDQN
;
A
#
# COMPACT_ATOMS: atom_id res chain seq x y z
N ARG A 1 9.39 -5.03 -26.68
CA ARG A 1 9.10 -3.66 -26.17
C ARG A 1 7.65 -3.21 -26.42
N SER A 2 6.99 -3.52 -27.55
CA SER A 2 5.57 -3.13 -27.77
C SER A 2 4.58 -3.88 -26.89
N GLU A 3 4.82 -5.18 -26.64
CA GLU A 3 3.96 -6.01 -25.79
C GLU A 3 3.91 -5.51 -24.34
N ILE A 4 5.07 -5.14 -23.77
CA ILE A 4 5.18 -4.55 -22.43
C ILE A 4 4.32 -3.26 -22.35
N LYS A 5 4.39 -2.38 -23.35
CA LYS A 5 3.58 -1.16 -23.38
C LYS A 5 2.07 -1.46 -23.45
N SER A 6 1.68 -2.45 -24.26
CA SER A 6 0.28 -2.89 -24.38
C SER A 6 -0.25 -3.46 -23.05
N LEU A 7 0.55 -4.29 -22.38
CA LEU A 7 0.21 -4.86 -21.08
C LEU A 7 0.11 -3.78 -19.99
N SER A 8 1.06 -2.84 -19.94
CA SER A 8 0.99 -1.70 -19.02
C SER A 8 -0.27 -0.85 -19.23
N ALA A 9 -0.64 -0.55 -20.49
CA ALA A 9 -1.86 0.20 -20.79
C ALA A 9 -3.13 -0.55 -20.34
N LYS A 10 -3.21 -1.87 -20.58
CA LYS A 10 -4.33 -2.71 -20.13
C LYS A 10 -4.44 -2.74 -18.61
N LEU A 11 -3.31 -2.83 -17.90
CA LEU A 11 -3.28 -2.79 -16.43
C LEU A 11 -3.77 -1.44 -15.88
N SER A 12 -3.33 -0.32 -16.47
CA SER A 12 -3.80 1.01 -16.07
C SER A 12 -5.31 1.17 -16.30
N ALA A 13 -5.82 0.70 -17.45
CA ALA A 13 -7.26 0.73 -17.76
C ALA A 13 -8.11 -0.10 -16.78
N SER A 14 -7.65 -1.31 -16.44
CA SER A 14 -8.35 -2.16 -15.45
C SER A 14 -8.47 -1.48 -14.09
N ARG A 15 -7.41 -0.80 -13.63
CA ARG A 15 -7.40 -0.09 -12.34
C ARG A 15 -8.32 1.13 -12.33
N ALA A 16 -8.42 1.85 -13.45
CA ALA A 16 -9.34 2.98 -13.59
C ALA A 16 -10.81 2.52 -13.58
N ALA A 17 -11.12 1.38 -14.20
CA ALA A 17 -12.46 0.79 -14.18
C ALA A 17 -12.89 0.38 -12.76
N GLU A 18 -11.99 -0.17 -11.95
CA GLU A 18 -12.26 -0.51 -10.55
C GLU A 18 -12.46 0.74 -9.67
N ALA A 19 -11.76 1.84 -9.95
CA ALA A 19 -11.92 3.10 -9.22
C ALA A 19 -13.28 3.78 -9.51
N CYS A 20 -13.84 3.59 -10.71
CA CYS A 20 -15.13 4.14 -11.12
C CYS A 20 -16.34 3.30 -10.61
N ALA A 21 -16.13 2.05 -10.23
CA ALA A 21 -17.18 1.13 -9.76
C ALA A 21 -17.64 1.38 -8.31
N LYS A 22 -17.69 2.64 -7.84
CA LYS A 22 -18.16 2.97 -6.49
C LYS A 22 -19.69 2.97 -6.40
N ASN A 23 -20.18 2.02 -5.59
CA ASN A 23 -21.36 2.02 -4.73
C ASN A 23 -22.74 1.74 -5.36
N PRO A 24 -23.31 0.52 -5.17
CA PRO A 24 -24.74 0.41 -4.98
C PRO A 24 -25.06 0.97 -3.59
N GLY A 25 -25.76 2.11 -3.56
CA GLY A 25 -26.26 2.68 -2.32
C GLY A 25 -27.17 1.70 -1.57
N SER A 26 -27.02 1.64 -0.26
CA SER A 26 -28.00 0.98 0.62
C SER A 26 -28.52 2.00 1.62
N ALA A 27 -29.64 2.61 1.25
CA ALA A 27 -30.55 3.22 2.19
C ALA A 27 -31.43 2.10 2.75
N LEU A 28 -31.37 1.80 4.05
CA LEU A 28 -32.46 1.19 4.82
C LEU A 28 -32.27 1.45 6.33
N LYS A 29 -33.40 1.73 6.99
CA LYS A 29 -33.61 2.31 8.33
C LYS A 29 -33.32 1.35 9.51
N PRO A 30 -33.25 1.85 10.77
CA PRO A 30 -32.66 1.13 11.90
C PRO A 30 -33.64 0.21 12.64
N GLY A 31 -33.16 -0.94 13.11
CA GLY A 31 -33.84 -1.77 14.11
C GLY A 31 -33.22 -3.15 14.35
N VAL A 32 -32.81 -3.38 15.61
CA VAL A 32 -32.69 -4.68 16.32
C VAL A 32 -31.41 -5.54 16.12
N MET A 33 -30.63 -5.59 17.21
CA MET A 33 -29.95 -6.74 17.82
C MET A 33 -29.12 -7.72 16.94
N GLY A 34 -27.81 -7.48 16.90
CA GLY A 34 -26.79 -8.48 17.26
C GLY A 34 -26.82 -9.87 16.61
N HIS A 35 -26.91 -9.96 15.28
CA HIS A 35 -26.49 -11.15 14.55
C HIS A 35 -25.23 -10.81 13.74
N LYS A 36 -24.08 -11.40 14.09
CA LYS A 36 -22.88 -11.32 13.25
C LYS A 36 -23.16 -12.13 11.99
N SER A 37 -23.64 -11.47 10.95
CA SER A 37 -23.78 -12.06 9.61
C SER A 37 -22.44 -12.63 9.17
N ALA A 38 -22.45 -13.86 8.65
CA ALA A 38 -21.25 -14.48 8.09
C ALA A 38 -20.66 -13.55 7.00
N PRO A 39 -19.32 -13.42 6.92
CA PRO A 39 -18.68 -12.60 5.89
C PRO A 39 -19.07 -13.14 4.52
N SER A 40 -19.44 -12.23 3.61
CA SER A 40 -19.74 -12.61 2.23
C SER A 40 -18.53 -13.27 1.55
N GLU A 41 -18.77 -14.11 0.55
CA GLU A 41 -17.72 -14.76 -0.25
C GLU A 41 -16.71 -13.76 -0.82
N VAL A 42 -17.18 -12.57 -1.22
CA VAL A 42 -16.33 -11.48 -1.73
C VAL A 42 -15.32 -10.99 -0.69
N VAL A 43 -15.73 -10.90 0.58
CA VAL A 43 -14.85 -10.47 1.69
C VAL A 43 -13.82 -11.55 2.00
N LEU A 44 -14.22 -12.81 1.99
CA LEU A 44 -13.30 -13.94 2.19
C LEU A 44 -12.25 -14.02 1.07
N ALA A 45 -12.68 -13.87 -0.18
CA ALA A 45 -11.76 -13.87 -1.33
C ALA A 45 -10.80 -12.67 -1.29
N ALA A 46 -11.26 -11.49 -0.86
CA ALA A 46 -10.40 -10.31 -0.70
C ALA A 46 -9.32 -10.55 0.38
N GLN A 47 -9.71 -11.11 1.52
CA GLN A 47 -8.76 -11.43 2.60
C GLN A 47 -7.74 -12.48 2.16
N ALA A 48 -8.18 -13.56 1.53
CA ALA A 48 -7.27 -14.61 1.04
C ALA A 48 -6.25 -14.08 0.02
N LYS A 49 -6.64 -13.12 -0.82
CA LYS A 49 -5.71 -12.44 -1.73
C LYS A 49 -4.70 -11.58 -0.98
N GLU A 50 -5.15 -10.83 0.03
CA GLU A 50 -4.28 -10.01 0.86
C GLU A 50 -3.25 -10.88 1.62
N ASP A 51 -3.71 -11.96 2.23
CA ASP A 51 -2.85 -12.91 2.96
C ASP A 51 -1.79 -13.52 2.02
N LEU A 52 -2.20 -13.97 0.83
CA LEU A 52 -1.26 -14.49 -0.17
C LEU A 52 -0.22 -13.44 -0.58
N TYR A 53 -0.64 -12.19 -0.80
CA TYR A 53 0.33 -11.12 -1.08
C TYR A 53 1.27 -10.91 0.11
N GLY A 54 0.75 -10.89 1.34
CA GLY A 54 1.56 -10.79 2.56
C GLY A 54 2.61 -11.88 2.67
N ASP A 55 2.24 -13.14 2.42
CA ASP A 55 3.16 -14.28 2.46
C ASP A 55 4.26 -14.19 1.41
N LEU A 56 3.94 -13.72 0.20
CA LEU A 56 4.91 -13.58 -0.90
C LEU A 56 5.85 -12.38 -0.73
N THR A 57 5.37 -11.32 -0.09
CA THR A 57 6.01 -10.00 -0.12
C THR A 57 6.58 -9.57 1.23
N GLY A 58 6.12 -10.17 2.33
CA GLY A 58 6.34 -9.69 3.69
C GLY A 58 5.67 -8.34 4.00
N LEU A 59 4.81 -7.84 3.11
CA LEU A 59 4.09 -6.57 3.25
C LEU A 59 2.67 -6.82 3.75
N ILE A 60 2.30 -6.17 4.85
CA ILE A 60 0.96 -6.20 5.42
C ILE A 60 0.37 -4.79 5.36
N VAL A 61 -0.85 -4.65 4.82
CA VAL A 61 -1.62 -3.41 4.84
C VAL A 61 -2.63 -3.48 5.97
N ARG A 62 -2.25 -3.00 7.16
CA ARG A 62 -3.05 -3.13 8.40
C ARG A 62 -4.39 -2.42 8.35
N GLY A 63 -4.50 -1.39 7.53
CA GLY A 63 -5.73 -0.65 7.38
C GLY A 63 -5.58 0.49 6.39
N MET A 64 -6.74 0.98 5.96
CA MET A 64 -6.85 2.18 5.13
C MET A 64 -7.78 3.19 5.80
N LYS A 65 -7.43 4.47 5.69
CA LYS A 65 -8.32 5.58 6.02
C LYS A 65 -8.52 6.39 4.76
N ARG A 66 -9.77 6.54 4.34
CA ARG A 66 -10.14 7.46 3.27
C ARG A 66 -10.76 8.70 3.89
N GLY A 67 -10.27 9.86 3.51
CA GLY A 67 -10.83 11.17 3.88
C GLY A 67 -10.85 12.10 2.68
N ASP A 68 -11.23 13.34 2.93
CA ASP A 68 -11.35 14.36 1.87
C ASP A 68 -10.00 14.68 1.21
N GLY A 69 -8.90 14.53 1.95
CA GLY A 69 -7.53 14.72 1.45
C GLY A 69 -6.93 13.50 0.75
N GLY A 70 -7.68 12.39 0.59
CA GLY A 70 -7.18 11.19 -0.08
C GLY A 70 -7.25 9.92 0.75
N SER A 71 -6.39 8.95 0.42
CA SER A 71 -6.36 7.63 1.08
C SER A 71 -4.99 7.38 1.72
N VAL A 72 -4.99 7.05 3.01
CA VAL A 72 -3.79 6.72 3.78
C VAL A 72 -3.82 5.24 4.15
N PHE A 73 -2.76 4.53 3.80
CA PHE A 73 -2.55 3.11 4.08
C PHE A 73 -1.52 2.96 5.18
N ASP A 74 -1.81 2.11 6.17
CA ASP A 74 -0.90 1.77 7.27
C ASP A 74 -0.21 0.44 6.94
N CYS A 75 1.10 0.47 6.72
CA CYS A 75 1.84 -0.63 6.13
C CYS A 75 2.95 -1.13 7.06
N ILE A 76 3.07 -2.45 7.20
CA ILE A 76 4.21 -3.09 7.86
C ILE A 76 4.94 -3.94 6.83
N GLN A 77 6.23 -3.68 6.63
CA GLN A 77 7.11 -4.57 5.89
C GLN A 77 8.06 -5.27 6.86
N THR A 78 8.05 -6.59 6.84
CA THR A 78 8.98 -7.41 7.62
C THR A 78 10.03 -8.02 6.70
N GLY A 79 11.27 -8.06 7.17
CA GLY A 79 12.37 -8.78 6.53
C GLY A 79 13.28 -9.41 7.58
N ARG A 80 14.39 -10.02 7.12
CA ARG A 80 15.36 -10.67 8.01
C ARG A 80 16.03 -9.68 8.97
N ASN A 81 16.23 -8.44 8.53
CA ASN A 81 16.97 -7.43 9.28
C ASN A 81 16.06 -6.60 10.21
N GLY A 82 14.75 -6.79 10.16
CA GLY A 82 13.81 -6.06 11.01
C GLY A 82 12.47 -5.80 10.34
N THR A 83 11.68 -4.96 10.99
CA THR A 83 10.32 -4.62 10.58
C THR A 83 10.19 -3.10 10.44
N LEU A 84 9.83 -2.64 9.25
CA LEU A 84 9.60 -1.24 8.95
C LEU A 84 8.10 -0.94 8.92
N HIS A 85 7.66 -0.08 9.84
CA HIS A 85 6.31 0.49 9.84
C HIS A 85 6.33 1.82 9.09
N PHE A 86 5.41 2.00 8.16
CA PHE A 86 5.26 3.24 7.40
C PHE A 86 3.83 3.46 6.96
N LYS A 87 3.52 4.69 6.53
CA LYS A 87 2.26 5.03 5.88
C LYS A 87 2.50 5.43 4.44
N LEU A 88 1.60 5.02 3.55
CA LEU A 88 1.54 5.50 2.17
C LEU A 88 0.24 6.28 1.97
N SER A 89 0.36 7.53 1.58
CA SER A 89 -0.79 8.39 1.28
C SER A 89 -0.87 8.59 -0.23
N LEU A 90 -2.08 8.52 -0.78
CA LEU A 90 -2.38 9.06 -2.10
C LEU A 90 -3.33 10.23 -1.89
N ASP A 91 -2.99 11.38 -2.47
CA ASP A 91 -3.87 12.54 -2.42
C ASP A 91 -5.15 12.25 -3.20
N ALA A 92 -6.25 12.87 -2.79
CA ALA A 92 -7.49 12.88 -3.55
C ALA A 92 -7.28 13.76 -4.81
N GLY A 93 -6.57 13.20 -5.79
CA GLY A 93 -6.54 13.75 -7.13
C GLY A 93 -7.95 13.81 -7.72
N ASP A 94 -8.18 14.75 -8.63
CA ASP A 94 -9.44 14.84 -9.36
C ASP A 94 -9.69 13.50 -10.08
N ALA A 95 -10.97 13.13 -10.28
CA ALA A 95 -11.32 11.89 -10.99
C ALA A 95 -10.78 11.83 -12.44
N SER A 96 -10.18 12.93 -12.93
CA SER A 96 -9.49 13.06 -14.21
C SER A 96 -7.98 12.84 -14.15
N ASP A 97 -7.37 12.67 -12.97
CA ASP A 97 -5.92 12.52 -12.88
C ASP A 97 -5.49 11.23 -13.56
N SER A 98 -4.62 11.38 -14.57
CA SER A 98 -4.03 10.26 -15.27
C SER A 98 -3.29 9.38 -14.27
N TYR A 99 -3.26 8.07 -14.53
CA TYR A 99 -2.53 7.11 -13.69
C TYR A 99 -1.08 7.54 -13.39
N ASP A 100 -0.47 8.30 -14.31
CA ASP A 100 0.91 8.80 -14.24
C ASP A 100 1.08 10.05 -13.36
N ASP A 101 0.01 10.82 -13.11
CA ASP A 101 0.05 12.07 -12.33
C ASP A 101 -0.13 11.84 -10.82
N VAL A 102 -0.63 10.66 -10.43
CA VAL A 102 -0.83 10.30 -9.03
C VAL A 102 0.51 10.13 -8.31
N GLN A 103 0.66 10.78 -7.16
CA GLN A 103 1.85 10.66 -6.30
C GLN A 103 1.53 9.87 -5.03
N PHE A 104 2.56 9.18 -4.53
CA PHE A 104 2.57 8.57 -3.21
C PHE A 104 3.41 9.43 -2.28
N THR A 105 2.91 9.65 -1.07
CA THR A 105 3.69 10.21 0.04
C THR A 105 3.95 9.11 1.06
N TYR A 106 5.22 8.73 1.18
CA TYR A 106 5.73 7.77 2.16
C TYR A 106 6.09 8.49 3.46
N ARG A 107 5.63 7.94 4.59
CA ARG A 107 5.93 8.45 5.93
C ARG A 107 6.41 7.30 6.82
N PRO A 108 7.70 7.24 7.20
CA PRO A 108 8.17 6.22 8.14
C PRO A 108 7.51 6.45 9.50
N GLN A 109 7.26 5.36 10.23
CA GLN A 109 6.77 5.37 11.63
C GLN A 109 7.87 4.79 12.53
N LEU A 110 9.04 5.40 12.45
CA LEU A 110 10.24 5.00 13.18
C LEU A 110 10.36 5.80 14.48
N ASP A 111 10.70 5.10 15.55
CA ASP A 111 10.99 5.64 16.87
C ASP A 111 12.48 5.45 17.16
N THR A 112 13.20 6.51 17.50
CA THR A 112 14.68 6.46 17.66
C THR A 112 15.13 5.55 18.81
N ASP A 113 14.32 5.42 19.85
CA ASP A 113 14.64 4.58 21.02
C ASP A 113 14.38 3.11 20.71
N ARG A 114 13.29 2.80 20.00
CA ARG A 114 12.92 1.42 19.65
C ARG A 114 13.65 0.90 18.40
N ASP A 115 13.78 1.73 17.38
CA ASP A 115 14.18 1.35 16.03
C ASP A 115 15.61 1.80 15.68
N GLY A 116 16.40 2.23 16.66
CA GLY A 116 17.75 2.80 16.45
C GLY A 116 18.70 1.94 15.61
N ASP A 117 18.70 0.63 15.80
CA ASP A 117 19.54 -0.29 15.00
C ASP A 117 19.03 -0.41 13.55
N LEU A 118 17.71 -0.40 13.35
CA LEU A 118 17.09 -0.38 12.03
C LEU A 118 17.38 0.94 11.31
N ILE A 119 17.27 2.08 12.00
CA ILE A 119 17.56 3.41 11.45
C ILE A 119 18.99 3.49 10.93
N ARG A 120 19.97 2.96 11.67
CA ARG A 120 21.40 2.97 11.28
C ARG A 120 21.70 2.19 10.00
N MET A 121 20.87 1.20 9.67
CA MET A 121 21.06 0.35 8.50
C MET A 121 20.21 0.77 7.30
N LEU A 122 19.14 1.54 7.52
CA LEU A 122 18.28 2.01 6.45
C LEU A 122 18.96 3.15 5.67
N PRO A 123 18.79 3.20 4.34
CA PRO A 123 19.13 4.39 3.57
C PRO A 123 18.35 5.62 4.03
N ASP A 124 18.96 6.80 3.92
CA ASP A 124 18.38 8.08 4.39
C ASP A 124 16.93 8.31 3.90
N TYR A 125 16.65 8.00 2.63
CA TYR A 125 15.31 8.18 2.06
C TYR A 125 14.23 7.26 2.65
N LEU A 126 14.59 6.22 3.43
CA LEU A 126 13.64 5.37 4.16
C LEU A 126 13.45 5.80 5.62
N VAL A 127 14.27 6.73 6.12
CA VAL A 127 14.08 7.32 7.45
C VAL A 127 13.40 8.69 7.39
N GLU A 128 13.29 9.27 6.19
CA GLU A 128 12.61 10.54 5.93
C GLU A 128 11.28 10.37 5.19
N GLU A 129 10.43 11.39 5.29
CA GLU A 129 9.23 11.51 4.46
C GLU A 129 9.63 11.83 3.01
N ILE A 130 9.13 11.03 2.05
CA ILE A 130 9.40 11.24 0.63
C ILE A 130 8.11 11.17 -0.19
N THR A 131 8.08 11.93 -1.28
CA THR A 131 7.00 11.86 -2.27
C THR A 131 7.56 11.40 -3.61
N PHE A 132 6.87 10.46 -4.25
CA PHE A 132 7.28 9.91 -5.55
C PHE A 132 6.07 9.55 -6.41
N PRO A 133 6.20 9.57 -7.75
CA PRO A 133 5.09 9.23 -8.64
C PRO A 133 4.71 7.75 -8.53
N ARG A 134 3.44 7.43 -8.73
CA ARG A 134 2.89 6.07 -8.70
C ARG A 134 3.65 5.10 -9.62
N THR A 135 4.18 5.58 -10.73
CA THR A 135 5.01 4.81 -11.68
C THR A 135 6.29 4.26 -11.04
N GLN A 136 6.80 4.90 -9.98
CA GLN A 136 7.98 4.46 -9.24
C GLN A 136 7.67 3.59 -8.01
N ALA A 137 6.41 3.31 -7.70
CA ALA A 137 6.03 2.52 -6.53
C ALA A 137 6.68 1.14 -6.48
N SER A 138 6.80 0.45 -7.62
CA SER A 138 7.50 -0.83 -7.70
C SER A 138 8.99 -0.69 -7.37
N LYS A 139 9.65 0.38 -7.84
CA LYS A 139 11.06 0.65 -7.56
C LYS A 139 11.27 0.98 -6.09
N PHE A 140 10.40 1.81 -5.51
CA PHE A 140 10.38 2.09 -4.08
C PHE A 140 10.26 0.78 -3.28
N TYR A 141 9.27 -0.05 -3.61
CA TYR A 141 9.03 -1.32 -2.93
C TYR A 141 10.24 -2.27 -3.01
N SER A 142 10.85 -2.44 -4.18
CA SER A 142 12.07 -3.24 -4.33
C SER A 142 13.22 -2.73 -3.45
N ARG A 143 13.35 -1.42 -3.26
CA ARG A 143 14.37 -0.82 -2.39
C ARG A 143 14.10 -1.11 -0.92
N VAL A 144 12.84 -1.03 -0.48
CA VAL A 144 12.44 -1.36 0.90
C VAL A 144 12.78 -2.82 1.21
N ILE A 145 12.36 -3.76 0.34
CA ILE A 145 12.68 -5.19 0.54
C ILE A 145 14.19 -5.38 0.61
N LYS A 146 14.93 -4.79 -0.32
CA LYS A 146 16.39 -4.91 -0.40
C LYS A 146 17.04 -4.54 0.93
N SER A 147 16.67 -3.38 1.49
CA SER A 147 17.19 -2.92 2.78
C SER A 147 16.86 -3.85 3.95
N LEU A 148 15.71 -4.53 3.91
CA LEU A 148 15.25 -5.38 5.00
C LEU A 148 15.64 -6.86 4.86
N THR A 149 16.09 -7.31 3.68
CA THR A 149 16.41 -8.73 3.42
C THR A 149 17.87 -9.00 3.08
N GLU A 150 18.57 -8.08 2.43
CA GLU A 150 19.99 -8.25 2.11
C GLU A 150 20.83 -7.93 3.35
N ARG A 151 21.81 -8.78 3.67
CA ARG A 151 22.79 -8.45 4.71
C ARG A 151 23.66 -7.32 4.21
N LEU A 152 23.79 -6.26 5.00
CA LEU A 152 24.79 -5.20 4.79
C LEU A 152 26.20 -5.68 5.18
N ASP A 153 26.54 -6.93 4.82
CA ASP A 153 27.89 -7.43 4.99
C ASP A 153 28.78 -6.67 3.98
N GLN A 154 29.37 -5.59 4.50
CA GLN A 154 30.57 -4.87 4.08
C GLN A 154 31.01 -5.07 2.61
N ASN A 155 30.83 -4.02 1.82
CA ASN A 155 31.76 -3.71 0.74
C ASN A 155 32.87 -2.82 1.30
#